data_AF-A0A951GEF8-F1
#
_entry.id   AF-A0A951GEF8-F1
#
_cell.length_a   1.000
_cell.length_b   1.000
_cell.length_c   1.000
_cell.angle_alpha   90.00
_cell.angle_beta   90.00
_cell.angle_gamma   90.00
#
_symmetry.space_group_name_H-M   'P 1'
#
loop_
_entity.id
_entity.type
_entity.pdbx_description
1 polymer ?
#
loop_
_entity_poly.entity_id
_entity_poly.type
_entity_poly.pdbx_seq_one_letter_code
_entity_poly.pdbx_strand_id
1 'polypeptide(L)'
;LTQAAAEQHGIDLDVKVNDMHEWLSGCTYALTAAWSKMLIDKKTDFIVGAHLFGHSGEELIHIFGLAMKHGITASAIRDFIYGFPTFSADIKSML
;
A
#
# COMPACT_ATOMS: atom_id res chain seq x y z
N LEU A 1 -2.80 9.28 -6.60
CA LEU A 1 -2.50 9.47 -8.04
C LEU A 1 -2.34 8.13 -8.72
N THR A 2 -2.55 8.06 -10.04
CA THR A 2 -2.05 6.96 -10.86
C THR A 2 -0.57 7.18 -11.16
N GLN A 3 0.15 6.13 -11.58
CA GLN A 3 1.57 6.26 -11.91
C GLN A 3 1.79 7.27 -13.05
N ALA A 4 1.01 7.19 -14.13
CA ALA A 4 1.11 8.12 -15.25
C ALA A 4 0.88 9.58 -14.83
N ALA A 5 -0.09 9.84 -13.94
CA ALA A 5 -0.34 11.20 -13.44
C ALA A 5 0.83 11.72 -12.57
N ALA A 6 1.42 10.86 -11.76
CA ALA A 6 2.55 11.23 -10.92
C ALA A 6 3.84 11.48 -11.75
N GLU A 7 4.07 10.70 -12.79
CA GLU A 7 5.14 10.93 -13.77
C GLU A 7 4.96 12.24 -14.53
N GLN A 8 3.71 12.57 -14.94
CA GLN A 8 3.39 13.86 -15.56
C GLN A 8 3.64 15.06 -14.64
N HIS A 9 3.46 14.88 -13.33
CA HIS A 9 3.80 15.90 -12.33
C HIS A 9 5.30 15.97 -12.02
N GLY A 10 6.14 15.14 -12.66
CA GLY A 10 7.58 15.13 -12.45
C GLY A 10 8.00 14.62 -11.07
N ILE A 11 7.16 13.82 -10.42
CA ILE A 11 7.46 13.21 -9.12
C ILE A 11 8.41 12.03 -9.34
N ASP A 12 9.50 11.97 -8.58
CA ASP A 12 10.40 10.81 -8.59
C ASP A 12 9.82 9.72 -7.68
N LEU A 13 9.33 8.63 -8.30
CA LEU A 13 8.59 7.58 -7.60
C LEU A 13 9.46 6.37 -7.27
N ASP A 14 9.32 5.89 -6.05
CA ASP A 14 9.50 4.48 -5.71
C ASP A 14 8.16 3.77 -5.90
N VAL A 15 8.15 2.75 -6.77
CA VAL A 15 6.95 2.01 -7.17
C VAL A 15 7.07 0.60 -6.64
N LYS A 16 6.30 0.29 -5.61
CA LYS A 16 6.24 -1.06 -5.03
C LYS A 16 5.02 -1.79 -5.55
N VAL A 17 5.25 -2.96 -6.13
CA VAL A 17 4.22 -3.80 -6.73
C VAL A 17 4.33 -5.19 -6.12
N ASN A 18 3.25 -5.69 -5.53
CA ASN A 18 3.25 -6.97 -4.84
C ASN A 18 2.12 -7.86 -5.32
N ASP A 19 2.43 -9.10 -5.67
CA ASP A 19 1.47 -10.19 -5.68
C ASP A 19 1.34 -10.73 -4.26
N MET A 20 0.12 -10.72 -3.74
CA MET A 20 -0.19 -11.04 -2.34
C MET A 20 -0.95 -12.36 -2.22
N HIS A 21 -1.20 -13.09 -3.33
CA HIS A 21 -2.04 -14.29 -3.27
C HIS A 21 -1.43 -15.42 -2.41
N GLU A 22 -0.10 -15.53 -2.40
CA GLU A 22 0.64 -16.51 -1.59
C GLU A 22 0.97 -16.00 -0.18
N TRP A 23 0.59 -14.77 0.17
CA TRP A 23 0.78 -14.28 1.53
C TRP A 23 -0.11 -15.04 2.50
N LEU A 24 0.22 -15.01 3.80
CA LEU A 24 -0.56 -15.74 4.80
C LEU A 24 -2.05 -15.39 4.73
N SER A 25 -2.38 -14.10 4.58
CA SER A 25 -3.75 -13.62 4.41
C SER A 25 -4.41 -14.19 3.15
N GLY A 26 -3.71 -14.15 2.01
CA GLY A 26 -4.15 -14.74 0.75
C GLY A 26 -4.43 -16.23 0.87
N CYS A 27 -3.50 -16.98 1.44
CA CYS A 27 -3.63 -18.42 1.71
C CYS A 27 -4.79 -18.73 2.67
N THR A 28 -4.91 -17.97 3.77
CA THR A 28 -5.92 -18.21 4.83
C THR A 28 -7.34 -18.08 4.29
N TYR A 29 -7.57 -17.13 3.38
CA TYR A 29 -8.88 -16.88 2.79
C TYR A 29 -9.05 -17.50 1.39
N ALA A 30 -8.10 -18.35 0.96
CA ALA A 30 -8.08 -18.99 -0.34
C ALA A 30 -8.30 -18.00 -1.51
N LEU A 31 -7.65 -16.82 -1.43
CA LEU A 31 -7.74 -15.81 -2.48
C LEU A 31 -7.08 -16.35 -3.76
N THR A 32 -7.82 -16.32 -4.85
CA THR A 32 -7.31 -16.71 -6.17
C THR A 32 -6.47 -15.62 -6.83
N ALA A 33 -6.62 -14.37 -6.36
CA ALA A 33 -5.80 -13.25 -6.77
C ALA A 33 -5.86 -12.13 -5.71
N ALA A 34 -4.71 -11.54 -5.41
CA ALA A 34 -4.58 -10.36 -4.56
C ALA A 34 -3.31 -9.60 -4.96
N TRP A 35 -3.38 -8.28 -5.02
CA TRP A 35 -2.28 -7.45 -5.51
C TRP A 35 -2.32 -6.05 -4.91
N SER A 36 -1.14 -5.44 -4.75
CA SER A 36 -1.01 -4.03 -4.36
C SER A 36 -0.01 -3.28 -5.22
N LYS A 37 -0.23 -1.96 -5.35
CA LYS A 37 0.73 -1.02 -5.89
C LYS A 37 0.77 0.28 -5.11
N MET A 38 1.92 0.53 -4.53
CA MET A 38 2.22 1.73 -3.76
C MET A 38 3.12 2.64 -4.57
N LEU A 39 2.79 3.93 -4.60
CA LEU A 39 3.57 4.98 -5.25
C LEU A 39 4.04 5.92 -4.15
N ILE A 40 5.36 5.96 -3.93
CA ILE A 40 6.00 6.73 -2.87
C ILE A 40 6.92 7.76 -3.53
N ASP A 41 6.84 9.02 -3.13
CA ASP A 41 7.79 10.03 -3.57
C ASP A 41 9.13 9.83 -2.85
N LYS A 42 10.19 9.55 -3.61
CA LYS A 42 11.53 9.28 -3.07
C LYS A 42 12.12 10.43 -2.27
N LYS A 43 11.70 11.68 -2.54
CA LYS A 43 12.24 12.86 -1.87
C LYS A 43 11.60 13.10 -0.51
N THR A 44 10.31 12.84 -0.41
CA THR A 44 9.50 13.18 0.78
C THR A 44 9.12 11.98 1.62
N ASP A 45 9.31 10.77 1.09
CA ASP A 45 8.80 9.51 1.67
C ASP A 45 7.27 9.50 1.80
N PHE A 46 6.55 10.37 1.10
CA PHE A 46 5.09 10.39 1.15
C PHE A 46 4.48 9.44 0.13
N ILE A 47 3.43 8.76 0.54
CA ILE A 47 2.58 7.99 -0.36
C ILE A 47 1.82 9.00 -1.22
N VAL A 48 1.99 8.93 -2.54
CA VAL A 48 1.27 9.79 -3.50
C VAL A 48 0.18 9.02 -4.26
N GLY A 49 0.16 7.69 -4.13
CA GLY A 49 -0.87 6.81 -4.65
C GLY A 49 -0.82 5.42 -4.05
N ALA A 50 -1.99 4.81 -3.90
CA ALA A 50 -2.17 3.45 -3.42
C ALA A 50 -3.25 2.78 -4.26
N HIS A 51 -2.98 1.56 -4.73
CA HIS A 51 -3.93 0.74 -5.47
C HIS A 51 -3.92 -0.66 -4.85
N LEU A 52 -5.11 -1.16 -4.54
CA LEU A 52 -5.29 -2.45 -3.88
C LEU A 52 -6.31 -3.26 -4.67
N PHE A 53 -6.05 -4.54 -4.80
CA PHE A 53 -6.96 -5.52 -5.37
C PHE A 53 -6.90 -6.78 -4.50
N GLY A 54 -8.06 -7.35 -4.17
CA GLY A 54 -8.17 -8.49 -3.26
C GLY A 54 -9.03 -8.16 -2.06
N HIS A 55 -9.24 -9.16 -1.20
CA HIS A 55 -10.14 -9.06 -0.06
C HIS A 55 -9.69 -7.97 0.93
N SER A 56 -10.66 -7.26 1.50
CA SER A 56 -10.45 -6.13 2.43
C SER A 56 -9.73 -4.91 1.84
N GLY A 57 -9.48 -4.86 0.51
CA GLY A 57 -8.88 -3.69 -0.13
C GLY A 57 -9.71 -2.41 0.08
N GLU A 58 -11.04 -2.55 0.12
CA GLU A 58 -12.02 -1.49 0.41
C GLU A 58 -11.88 -0.90 1.81
N GLU A 59 -11.41 -1.68 2.78
CA GLU A 59 -11.18 -1.21 4.15
C GLU A 59 -9.76 -0.65 4.31
N LEU A 60 -8.75 -1.36 3.80
CA LEU A 60 -7.34 -0.96 3.91
C LEU A 60 -7.03 0.37 3.21
N ILE A 61 -7.73 0.68 2.10
CA ILE A 61 -7.47 1.91 1.34
C ILE A 61 -7.63 3.18 2.19
N HIS A 62 -8.47 3.15 3.22
CA HIS A 62 -8.69 4.29 4.13
C HIS A 62 -7.43 4.64 4.93
N ILE A 63 -6.57 3.67 5.27
CA ILE A 63 -5.31 3.91 5.98
C ILE A 63 -4.39 4.78 5.11
N PHE A 64 -4.26 4.44 3.84
CA PHE A 64 -3.47 5.22 2.88
C PHE A 64 -4.10 6.58 2.59
N GLY A 65 -5.44 6.66 2.52
CA GLY A 65 -6.17 7.92 2.44
C GLY A 65 -5.87 8.87 3.61
N LEU A 66 -5.88 8.35 4.84
CA LEU A 66 -5.52 9.11 6.04
C LEU A 66 -4.04 9.51 6.03
N ALA A 67 -3.14 8.61 5.65
CA ALA A 67 -1.71 8.91 5.54
C ALA A 67 -1.45 10.06 4.57
N MET A 68 -2.06 10.01 3.38
CA MET A 68 -1.99 11.08 2.38
C MET A 68 -2.57 12.40 2.91
N LYS A 69 -3.74 12.35 3.56
CA LYS A 69 -4.41 13.56 4.09
C LYS A 69 -3.59 14.26 5.17
N HIS A 70 -2.87 13.50 5.99
CA HIS A 70 -2.15 14.00 7.15
C HIS A 70 -0.63 14.09 6.95
N GLY A 71 -0.12 13.79 5.76
CA GLY A 71 1.32 13.83 5.46
C GLY A 71 2.13 12.83 6.29
N ILE A 72 1.58 11.63 6.52
CA ILE A 72 2.30 10.55 7.21
C ILE A 72 3.21 9.86 6.19
N THR A 73 4.48 9.66 6.55
CA THR A 73 5.46 9.03 5.67
C THR A 73 5.20 7.53 5.51
N ALA A 74 5.61 6.98 4.37
CA ALA A 74 5.54 5.56 4.07
C ALA A 74 6.33 4.75 5.09
N SER A 75 7.51 5.21 5.51
CA SER A 75 8.27 4.56 6.59
C SER A 75 7.50 4.52 7.91
N ALA A 76 6.81 5.60 8.29
CA ALA A 76 6.02 5.62 9.52
C ALA A 76 4.81 4.67 9.45
N ILE A 77 4.16 4.56 8.30
CA ILE A 77 3.08 3.58 8.09
C ILE A 77 3.64 2.15 8.14
N ARG A 78 4.77 1.87 7.49
CA ARG A 78 5.43 0.56 7.52
C ARG A 78 5.85 0.13 8.93
N ASP A 79 6.35 1.07 9.72
CA ASP A 79 6.90 0.82 11.05
C ASP A 79 5.82 0.79 12.14
N PHE A 80 4.57 1.13 11.81
CA PHE A 80 3.43 1.01 12.71
C PHE A 80 3.18 -0.46 13.11
N ILE A 81 2.72 -0.67 14.35
CA ILE A 81 2.41 -2.01 14.86
C ILE A 81 0.99 -2.39 14.46
N TYR A 82 0.89 -3.29 13.48
CA TYR A 82 -0.37 -3.90 13.09
C TYR A 82 -0.65 -5.16 13.91
N GLY A 83 -1.92 -5.37 14.26
CA GLY A 83 -2.35 -6.61 14.90
C GLY A 83 -2.18 -7.80 13.94
N PHE A 84 -1.53 -8.87 14.37
CA PHE A 84 -1.38 -10.08 13.58
C PHE A 84 -2.39 -11.15 14.06
N PRO A 85 -3.08 -11.90 13.16
CA PRO A 85 -2.96 -11.93 11.70
C PRO A 85 -4.11 -11.18 10.97
N THR A 86 -4.06 -9.85 10.87
CA THR A 86 -5.03 -9.09 10.05
C THR A 86 -4.50 -8.82 8.65
N PHE A 87 -5.40 -8.48 7.70
CA PHE A 87 -5.00 -7.95 6.39
C PHE A 87 -4.19 -6.65 6.50
N SER A 88 -4.38 -5.86 7.56
CA SER A 88 -3.56 -4.66 7.78
C SER A 88 -2.12 -4.98 8.16
N ALA A 89 -1.83 -6.18 8.69
CA ALA A 89 -0.45 -6.62 8.94
C ALA A 89 0.37 -6.76 7.65
N ASP A 90 -0.29 -6.99 6.51
CA ASP A 90 0.34 -7.08 5.20
C ASP A 90 0.92 -5.73 4.73
N ILE A 91 0.42 -4.60 5.24
CA ILE A 91 0.87 -3.24 4.86
C ILE A 91 2.38 -3.09 5.05
N LYS A 92 2.94 -3.72 6.08
CA LYS A 92 4.39 -3.69 6.32
C LYS A 92 5.18 -4.30 5.16
N SER A 93 4.66 -5.34 4.52
CA SER A 93 5.27 -6.00 3.36
C SER A 93 4.94 -5.28 2.05
N MET A 94 3.84 -4.51 2.01
CA MET A 94 3.47 -3.71 0.83
C MET A 94 4.41 -2.50 0.62
N LEU A 95 4.98 -1.97 1.71
CA LEU A 95 5.73 -0.71 1.77
C LEU A 95 7.26 -0.86 1.85
#